data_AF-A0A967LKT7-F1
#
_entry.id   AF-A0A967LKT7-F1
#
_cell.length_a   1.000
_cell.length_b   1.000
_cell.length_c   1.000
_cell.angle_alpha   90.00
_cell.angle_beta   90.00
_cell.angle_gamma   90.00
#
_symmetry.space_group_name_H-M   'P 1'
#
loop_
_entity.id
_entity.type
_entity.pdbx_description
1 polymer ?
#
loop_
_entity_poly.entity_id
_entity_poly.type
_entity_poly.pdbx_seq_one_letter_code
_entity_poly.pdbx_strand_id
1 'polypeptide(L)' 'FDAFEAILNRMLGNEDRVVDALFSFTHPINGAYFWCPPLKEGKPDLSLLGC' A
#
# COMPACT_ATOMS: atom_id res chain seq x y z
N PHE A 1 9.97 -6.09 -5.97
CA PHE A 1 8.74 -5.33 -6.27
C PHE A 1 7.91 -5.30 -5.01
N ASP A 2 7.51 -4.12 -4.55
CA ASP A 2 6.54 -3.99 -3.48
C ASP A 2 5.18 -4.50 -4.01
N ALA A 3 4.61 -5.51 -3.35
CA ALA A 3 3.42 -6.20 -3.85
C ALA A 3 2.21 -5.25 -4.00
N PHE A 4 2.13 -4.22 -3.14
CA PHE A 4 1.04 -3.24 -3.19
C PHE A 4 1.21 -2.30 -4.39
N GLU A 5 2.44 -1.83 -4.64
CA GLU A 5 2.77 -1.00 -5.80
C GLU A 5 2.56 -1.75 -7.12
N ALA A 6 2.90 -3.04 -7.18
CA ALA A 6 2.69 -3.84 -8.40
C ALA A 6 1.22 -3.82 -8.83
N ILE A 7 0.31 -4.09 -7.89
CA ILE A 7 -1.12 -4.14 -8.19
C ILE A 7 -1.66 -2.73 -8.48
N LEU A 8 -1.24 -1.72 -7.71
CA LEU A 8 -1.67 -0.34 -7.93
C LEU A 8 -1.26 0.18 -9.32
N ASN A 9 -0.02 -0.07 -9.76
CA ASN A 9 0.44 0.34 -11.08
C ASN A 9 -0.35 -0.31 -12.22
N ARG A 10 -0.77 -1.56 -12.03
CA ARG A 10 -1.66 -2.23 -12.98
C ARG A 10 -3.07 -1.64 -12.98
N MET A 11 -3.67 -1.36 -11.81
CA MET A 11 -4.99 -0.74 -11.74
C MET A 11 -5.03 0.67 -12.36
N LEU A 12 -3.91 1.41 -12.27
CA LEU A 12 -3.76 2.72 -12.89
C LEU A 12 -3.50 2.65 -14.40
N GLY A 13 -3.28 1.45 -14.96
CA GLY A 13 -2.91 1.28 -16.37
C GLY A 13 -1.49 1.75 -16.70
N ASN A 14 -0.60 1.88 -15.71
CA ASN A 14 0.78 2.32 -15.95
C ASN A 14 1.59 1.27 -16.73
N GLU A 15 1.18 0.00 -16.70
CA GLU A 15 1.87 -1.10 -17.36
C GLU A 15 1.38 -1.34 -18.80
N ASP A 16 0.07 -1.39 -19.01
CA ASP A 16 -0.58 -1.81 -20.26
C ASP A 16 -1.54 -0.77 -20.86
N ARG A 17 -1.64 0.42 -20.24
CA ARG A 17 -2.58 1.50 -20.59
C ARG A 17 -4.06 1.14 -20.42
N VAL A 18 -4.36 0.10 -19.63
CA VAL A 18 -5.73 -0.28 -19.27
C VAL A 18 -6.00 0.10 -17.82
N VAL A 19 -6.95 1.02 -17.62
CA VAL A 19 -7.36 1.47 -16.28
C VAL A 19 -8.42 0.52 -15.72
N ASP A 20 -8.36 0.23 -14.42
CA ASP A 20 -9.35 -0.60 -13.74
C ASP A 20 -10.76 0.00 -13.80
N ALA A 21 -11.75 -0.83 -14.13
CA ALA A 21 -13.14 -0.41 -14.24
C ALA A 21 -13.75 0.06 -12.91
N LEU A 22 -13.18 -0.32 -11.75
CA LEU A 22 -13.57 0.19 -10.43
C LEU A 22 -13.50 1.72 -10.35
N PHE A 23 -12.61 2.35 -11.12
CA PHE A 23 -12.48 3.80 -11.16
C PHE A 23 -13.61 4.53 -11.89
N SER A 24 -14.55 3.79 -12.50
CA SER A 24 -15.78 4.39 -13.05
C SER A 24 -16.79 4.84 -11.98
N PHE A 25 -16.72 4.29 -10.76
CA PHE A 25 -17.67 4.61 -9.69
C PHE A 25 -17.03 4.83 -8.31
N THR A 26 -15.75 4.49 -8.13
CA THR A 26 -14.97 4.82 -6.93
C THR A 26 -13.71 5.57 -7.33
N HIS A 27 -13.23 6.51 -6.51
CA HIS A 27 -12.01 7.27 -6.83
C HIS A 27 -11.09 7.28 -5.61
N PRO A 28 -9.84 6.79 -5.73
CA PRO A 28 -8.88 6.91 -4.65
C PRO A 28 -8.47 8.38 -4.50
N ILE A 29 -8.79 8.98 -3.35
CA ILE A 29 -8.46 10.39 -3.07
C ILE A 29 -7.14 10.51 -2.29
N ASN A 30 -6.83 9.50 -1.46
CA ASN A 30 -5.62 9.46 -0.65
C ASN A 30 -4.98 8.06 -0.70
N GLY A 31 -3.70 7.99 -0.33
CA GLY A 31 -2.94 6.75 -0.22
C GLY A 31 -1.82 6.92 0.80
N ALA A 32 -1.57 5.88 1.58
CA ALA A 32 -0.51 5.86 2.59
C ALA A 32 0.02 4.44 2.77
N TYR A 33 1.31 4.34 3.05
CA TYR A 33 1.97 3.09 3.42
C TYR A 33 2.09 3.02 4.93
N PHE A 34 1.70 1.89 5.49
CA PHE A 34 1.82 1.64 6.92
C PHE A 34 2.67 0.41 7.15
N TRP A 35 3.60 0.56 8.11
CA TRP A 35 4.28 -0.57 8.71
C TRP A 35 3.74 -0.73 10.13
N CYS A 36 3.18 -1.90 10.42
CA CYS A 36 2.70 -2.22 11.75
C CYS A 36 3.83 -2.92 12.54
N PRO A 37 4.36 -2.29 13.60
CA PRO A 37 5.40 -2.93 14.41
C PRO A 37 4.89 -4.20 15.08
N PRO A 38 5.76 -5.20 15.32
CA PRO A 38 5.42 -6.33 16.16
C PRO A 38 5.10 -5.85 17.59
N LEU A 39 4.29 -6.61 18.31
CA LEU A 39 4.04 -6.35 19.73
C LEU A 39 5.00 -7.18 20.58
N LYS A 40 5.63 -6.55 21.58
CA LYS A 40 6.41 -7.21 22.63
C LYS A 40 5.86 -6.77 23.98
N GLU A 41 5.45 -7.74 24.80
CA GLU A 41 4.85 -7.50 26.12
C GLU A 41 3.65 -6.54 26.09
N GLY A 42 2.83 -6.64 25.04
CA GLY A 42 1.64 -5.80 24.87
C GLY A 42 1.91 -4.36 24.44
N LYS A 43 3.16 -4.01 24.11
CA LYS A 43 3.53 -2.70 23.56
C LYS A 43 4.12 -2.84 22.16
N PRO A 44 3.93 -1.84 21.27
CA PRO A 44 4.65 -1.76 20.01
C PRO A 44 6.15 -1.86 20.23
N ASP A 45 6.77 -2.87 19.62
CA ASP A 45 8.21 -3.06 19.60
C ASP A 45 8.78 -2.28 18.42
N LEU A 46 9.45 -1.17 18.75
CA LEU A 46 10.06 -0.26 17.78
C LEU A 46 11.55 -0.55 17.57
N SER A 47 12.08 -1.67 18.08
CA SER A 47 13.51 -2.02 17.96
C SER A 47 14.01 -2.08 16.52
N LEU A 48 13.12 -2.36 15.55
CA LEU A 48 13.43 -2.40 14.12
C LEU A 48 13.53 -1.02 13.45
N LEU A 49 13.04 0.05 14.10
CA LEU A 49 13.07 1.40 13.55
C LEU A 49 14.41 2.12 13.77
N GLY A 50 15.34 1.51 14.50
CA GLY A 50 16.65 2.08 14.81
C GLY A 50 16.58 3.15 15.88
N CYS A 51 17.45 3.03 16.89
CA CYS A 51 17.77 4.09 17.83
C CYS A 51 18.99 4.87 17.34
#